data_AF-A0AAE1FXD7-F1
#
_entry.id   AF-A0AAE1FXD7-F1
#
_cell.length_a   1.000
_cell.length_b   1.000
_cell.length_c   1.000
_cell.angle_alpha   90.00
_cell.angle_beta   90.00
_cell.angle_gamma   90.00
#
_symmetry.space_group_name_H-M   'P 1'
#
loop_
_entity.id
_entity.type
_entity.pdbx_description
1 polymer ?
#
loop_
_entity_poly.entity_id
_entity_poly.type
_entity_poly.pdbx_seq_one_letter_code
_entity_poly.pdbx_strand_id
1 'polypeptide(L)'
;MEGVHCDEEKEGVIPRTVKFIFTSIEDLGNKGWVYKAEASFLEIYNETIRDLLVTQKEAKNLNYDIKLVDNKKSDCYVTNLKVVPVTCEKQVQELLTVAQKQRAVASTSINERSSRSHSVFQLKLIGENMKTTETCEGTLTMVDLAGSERLKDSGSEGARLTETQNINKSLSNLGHVIMALGQKQSHIPYRNSKLTHLLQSSLGGNSKTLMFVNISPLETCYSETMSVLRFATKVNHCNIGTAIKQLRKHQREDLASL
;
A
#
# COMPACT_ATOMS: atom_id res chain seq x y z
N MET A 1 0.87 -3.13 11.76
CA MET A 1 1.59 -3.43 10.51
C MET A 1 3.10 -3.57 10.68
N GLU A 2 3.76 -2.64 11.39
CA GLU A 2 5.23 -2.65 11.57
C GLU A 2 5.68 -3.48 12.80
N GLY A 3 4.85 -3.52 13.85
CA GLY A 3 5.18 -4.21 15.11
C GLY A 3 6.14 -3.41 15.99
N VAL A 4 6.76 -4.08 16.97
CA VAL A 4 7.79 -3.46 17.81
C VAL A 4 9.16 -3.69 17.17
N HIS A 5 9.90 -2.61 16.97
CA HIS A 5 11.25 -2.67 16.38
C HIS A 5 12.23 -3.36 17.35
N CYS A 6 13.11 -4.21 16.81
CA CYS A 6 14.09 -5.00 17.57
C CYS A 6 13.53 -6.03 18.57
N ASP A 7 12.25 -6.38 18.45
CA ASP A 7 11.62 -7.47 19.22
C ASP A 7 11.11 -8.52 18.22
N GLU A 8 11.88 -9.61 18.03
CA GLU A 8 11.59 -10.65 17.02
C GLU A 8 10.22 -11.30 17.22
N GLU A 9 9.71 -11.36 18.45
CA GLU A 9 8.38 -11.93 18.73
C GLU A 9 7.27 -10.93 18.37
N LYS A 10 7.53 -9.63 18.50
CA LYS A 10 6.56 -8.56 18.24
C LYS A 10 6.75 -7.86 16.90
N GLU A 11 7.61 -8.38 16.02
CA GLU A 11 7.72 -7.89 14.64
C GLU A 11 6.38 -8.00 13.91
N GLY A 12 6.06 -6.96 13.15
CA GLY A 12 4.83 -6.88 12.37
C GLY A 12 4.90 -7.66 11.05
N VAL A 13 3.85 -7.52 10.26
CA VAL A 13 3.70 -8.21 8.97
C VAL A 13 4.75 -7.73 7.96
N ILE A 14 5.06 -6.42 7.94
CA ILE A 14 6.01 -5.85 6.98
C ILE A 14 7.42 -6.46 7.12
N PRO A 15 8.12 -6.35 8.27
CA PRO A 15 9.48 -6.88 8.40
C PRO A 15 9.55 -8.40 8.15
N ARG A 16 8.57 -9.17 8.65
CA ARG A 16 8.49 -10.62 8.43
C ARG A 16 8.33 -10.98 6.96
N THR A 17 7.48 -10.25 6.23
CA THR A 17 7.26 -10.49 4.80
C THR A 17 8.50 -10.16 3.99
N VAL A 18 9.17 -9.06 4.33
CA VAL A 18 10.41 -8.64 3.66
C VAL A 18 11.52 -9.67 3.86
N LYS A 19 11.72 -10.14 5.10
CA LYS A 19 12.66 -11.22 5.43
C LYS A 19 12.38 -12.47 4.59
N PHE A 20 11.12 -12.92 4.57
CA PHE A 20 10.70 -14.06 3.76
C PHE A 20 10.97 -13.88 2.26
N ILE A 21 10.72 -12.69 1.71
CA ILE A 21 10.97 -12.37 0.31
C ILE A 21 12.46 -12.47 -0.02
N PHE A 22 13.34 -11.87 0.79
CA PHE A 22 14.78 -11.90 0.53
C PHE A 22 15.36 -13.31 0.67
N THR A 23 14.94 -14.09 1.67
CA THR A 23 15.29 -15.52 1.74
C THR A 23 14.84 -16.28 0.49
N SER A 24 13.61 -16.02 0.02
CA SER A 24 13.10 -16.65 -1.20
C SER A 24 13.88 -16.25 -2.46
N ILE A 25 14.35 -15.00 -2.55
CA ILE A 25 15.18 -14.51 -3.65
C ILE A 25 16.51 -15.28 -3.69
N GLU A 26 17.14 -15.47 -2.54
CA GLU A 26 18.39 -16.25 -2.41
C GLU A 26 18.19 -17.70 -2.86
N ASP A 27 17.13 -18.36 -2.39
CA ASP A 27 16.78 -19.74 -2.76
C ASP A 27 16.51 -19.89 -4.26
N LEU A 28 15.84 -18.91 -4.87
CA LEU A 28 15.56 -18.88 -6.30
C LEU A 28 16.80 -18.57 -7.16
N GLY A 29 17.83 -17.96 -6.56
CA GLY A 29 19.15 -17.76 -7.19
C GLY A 29 19.74 -19.07 -7.69
N ASN A 30 19.62 -20.15 -6.91
CA ASN A 30 20.07 -21.49 -7.30
C ASN A 30 19.36 -22.02 -8.57
N LYS A 31 18.14 -21.52 -8.84
CA LYS A 31 17.33 -21.85 -10.03
C LYS A 31 17.57 -20.90 -11.20
N GLY A 32 18.54 -19.99 -11.11
CA GLY A 32 18.94 -19.06 -12.16
C GLY A 32 18.14 -17.77 -12.19
N TRP A 33 17.35 -17.46 -11.17
CA TRP A 33 16.64 -16.18 -11.07
C TRP A 33 17.54 -15.10 -10.45
N VAL A 34 17.48 -13.91 -11.01
CA VAL A 34 18.08 -12.69 -10.47
C VAL A 34 16.96 -11.68 -10.28
N TYR A 35 16.87 -11.09 -9.09
CA TYR A 35 15.83 -10.13 -8.76
C TYR A 35 16.41 -8.74 -8.50
N LYS A 36 15.73 -7.72 -9.01
CA LYS A 36 15.86 -6.32 -8.61
C LYS A 36 14.66 -5.96 -7.74
N ALA A 37 14.90 -5.35 -6.59
CA ALA A 37 13.87 -4.92 -5.68
C ALA A 37 13.91 -3.40 -5.47
N GLU A 38 12.74 -2.77 -5.48
CA GLU A 38 12.54 -1.34 -5.38
C GLU A 38 11.46 -1.05 -4.33
N ALA A 39 11.80 -0.25 -3.32
CA ALA A 39 10.89 0.09 -2.22
C ALA A 39 10.46 1.56 -2.30
N SER A 40 9.20 1.82 -1.96
CA SER A 40 8.67 3.16 -1.72
C SER A 40 7.75 3.17 -0.51
N PHE A 41 7.62 4.32 0.15
CA PHE A 41 6.76 4.46 1.32
C PHE A 41 6.13 5.85 1.34
N LEU A 42 4.80 5.90 1.35
CA LEU A 42 4.03 7.14 1.41
C LEU A 42 2.96 7.10 2.49
N GLU A 43 2.51 8.28 2.90
CA GLU A 43 1.27 8.47 3.65
C GLU A 43 0.23 9.24 2.82
N ILE A 44 -1.03 8.89 3.01
CA ILE A 44 -2.19 9.66 2.55
C ILE A 44 -2.84 10.25 3.80
N TYR A 45 -2.71 11.56 3.95
CA TYR A 45 -3.30 12.32 5.04
C TYR A 45 -4.16 13.44 4.47
N ASN A 46 -5.42 13.52 4.87
CA ASN A 46 -6.34 14.57 4.42
C ASN A 46 -6.41 14.69 2.88
N GLU A 47 -6.53 13.55 2.17
CA GLU A 47 -6.50 13.45 0.69
C GLU A 47 -5.24 14.03 0.00
N THR A 48 -4.17 14.24 0.77
CA THR A 48 -2.86 14.67 0.26
C THR A 48 -1.85 13.54 0.41
N ILE A 49 -1.05 13.31 -0.63
CA ILE A 49 0.02 12.32 -0.62
C ILE A 49 1.30 12.98 -0.12
N ARG A 50 2.01 12.29 0.77
CA ARG A 50 3.34 12.68 1.24
C ARG A 50 4.27 11.49 1.19
N ASP A 51 5.44 11.70 0.63
CA ASP A 51 6.53 10.72 0.63
C ASP A 51 7.19 10.68 2.01
N LEU A 52 7.30 9.47 2.59
CA LEU A 52 7.87 9.22 3.92
C LEU A 52 9.39 8.94 3.88
N LEU A 53 10.00 8.87 2.69
CA LEU A 53 11.43 8.60 2.47
C LEU A 53 12.24 9.86 2.13
N VAL A 54 11.59 11.02 2.11
CA VAL A 54 12.19 12.34 1.89
C VAL A 54 11.93 13.27 3.06
N THR A 55 12.85 14.21 3.27
CA THR A 55 12.67 15.28 4.25
C THR A 55 11.68 16.33 3.76
N GLN A 56 11.10 17.10 4.68
CA GLN A 56 10.22 18.21 4.33
C GLN A 56 10.89 19.26 3.43
N LYS A 57 12.23 19.43 3.52
CA LYS A 57 12.99 20.34 2.68
C LYS A 57 13.02 19.86 1.22
N GLU A 58 13.26 18.57 1.02
CA GLU A 58 13.25 17.94 -0.31
C GLU A 58 11.84 17.94 -0.93
N ALA A 59 10.81 17.75 -0.10
CA ALA A 59 9.42 17.72 -0.56
C ALA A 59 8.81 19.10 -0.88
N LYS A 60 9.45 20.23 -0.49
CA LYS A 60 8.84 21.57 -0.46
C LYS A 60 8.29 22.04 -1.83
N ASN A 61 8.87 21.58 -2.92
CA ASN A 61 8.48 21.97 -4.29
C ASN A 61 7.99 20.78 -5.13
N LEU A 62 7.70 19.64 -4.50
CA LEU A 62 7.23 18.45 -5.18
C LEU A 62 5.72 18.31 -5.01
N ASN A 63 5.03 18.05 -6.12
CA ASN A 63 3.64 17.63 -6.12
C ASN A 63 3.55 16.12 -6.40
N TYR A 64 2.71 15.42 -5.64
CA TYR A 64 2.52 13.98 -5.71
C TYR A 64 1.12 13.69 -6.23
N ASP A 65 1.04 13.26 -7.50
CA ASP A 65 -0.21 12.90 -8.15
C ASP A 65 -0.19 11.47 -8.65
N ILE A 66 -1.36 10.83 -8.61
CA ILE A 66 -1.55 9.46 -9.09
C ILE A 66 -1.83 9.52 -10.59
N LYS A 67 -0.97 8.88 -11.37
CA LYS A 67 -1.11 8.73 -12.83
C LYS A 67 -1.28 7.26 -13.20
N LEU A 68 -2.04 7.02 -14.26
CA LEU A 68 -2.17 5.69 -14.86
C LEU A 68 -0.98 5.43 -15.78
N VAL A 69 -0.56 4.18 -15.87
CA VAL A 69 0.46 3.73 -16.82
C VAL A 69 -0.20 3.57 -18.19
N ASP A 70 0.32 4.27 -19.21
CA ASP A 70 -0.31 4.42 -20.54
C ASP A 70 -0.67 3.07 -21.21
N ASN A 71 0.12 2.02 -20.96
CA ASN A 71 -0.05 0.68 -21.56
C ASN A 71 -0.73 -0.36 -20.64
N LYS A 72 -1.09 0.00 -19.40
CA LYS A 72 -1.75 -0.88 -18.43
C LYS A 72 -2.80 -0.08 -17.67
N LYS A 73 -4.04 -0.02 -18.18
CA LYS A 73 -5.13 0.82 -17.66
C LYS A 73 -5.44 0.64 -16.16
N SER A 74 -5.02 -0.47 -15.54
CA SER A 74 -5.18 -0.73 -14.10
C SER A 74 -3.99 -0.29 -13.24
N ASP A 75 -2.80 -0.13 -13.82
CA ASP A 75 -1.58 0.14 -13.07
C ASP A 75 -1.42 1.65 -12.90
N CYS A 76 -1.17 2.08 -11.68
CA CYS A 76 -0.97 3.47 -11.33
C CYS A 76 0.35 3.66 -10.59
N TYR A 77 0.91 4.86 -10.70
CA TYR A 77 2.10 5.29 -9.98
C TYR A 77 1.91 6.71 -9.45
N VAL A 78 2.71 7.07 -8.45
CA VAL A 78 2.72 8.41 -7.86
C VAL A 78 3.89 9.19 -8.46
N THR A 79 3.62 10.38 -9.00
CA THR A 79 4.68 11.25 -9.54
C THR A 79 5.60 11.74 -8.44
N ASN A 80 6.90 11.87 -8.75
CA ASN A 80 7.93 12.38 -7.85
C ASN A 80 8.14 11.57 -6.56
N LEU A 81 7.48 10.42 -6.41
CA LEU A 81 7.69 9.52 -5.29
C LEU A 81 9.11 8.94 -5.36
N LYS A 82 9.84 9.03 -4.26
CA LYS A 82 11.17 8.42 -4.14
C LYS A 82 11.05 6.91 -4.12
N VAL A 83 11.73 6.29 -5.08
CA VAL A 83 11.87 4.84 -5.20
C VAL A 83 13.32 4.49 -4.88
N VAL A 84 13.52 3.64 -3.88
CA VAL A 84 14.84 3.27 -3.37
C VAL A 84 15.13 1.82 -3.77
N PRO A 85 16.19 1.55 -4.57
CA PRO A 85 16.66 0.20 -4.79
C PRO A 85 17.10 -0.44 -3.48
N VAL A 86 16.64 -1.66 -3.22
CA VAL A 86 16.97 -2.42 -2.01
C VAL A 86 17.53 -3.79 -2.39
N THR A 87 18.60 -4.21 -1.72
CA THR A 87 19.31 -5.47 -1.99
C THR A 87 19.26 -6.44 -0.82
N CYS A 88 18.83 -6.01 0.37
CA CYS A 88 18.68 -6.86 1.54
C CYS A 88 17.59 -6.36 2.49
N GLU A 89 17.17 -7.23 3.42
CA GLU A 89 16.16 -6.91 4.44
C GLU A 89 16.53 -5.70 5.31
N LYS A 90 17.83 -5.54 5.62
CA LYS A 90 18.33 -4.47 6.48
C LYS A 90 18.07 -3.09 5.89
N GLN A 91 18.22 -2.93 4.58
CA GLN A 91 17.94 -1.66 3.91
C GLN A 91 16.46 -1.30 3.98
N VAL A 92 15.56 -2.27 3.85
CA VAL A 92 14.12 -2.03 4.02
C VAL A 92 13.80 -1.64 5.46
N GLN A 93 14.44 -2.28 6.44
CA GLN A 93 14.27 -1.94 7.86
C GLN A 93 14.74 -0.50 8.18
N GLU A 94 15.82 -0.04 7.54
CA GLU A 94 16.27 1.35 7.61
C GLU A 94 15.23 2.31 7.01
N LEU A 95 14.62 1.96 5.87
CA LEU A 95 13.55 2.75 5.25
C LEU A 95 12.31 2.85 6.17
N LEU A 96 11.90 1.75 6.81
CA LEU A 96 10.81 1.76 7.80
C LEU A 96 11.12 2.69 8.97
N THR A 97 12.36 2.65 9.47
CA THR A 97 12.81 3.53 10.56
C THR A 97 12.78 5.01 10.15
N VAL A 98 13.19 5.32 8.92
CA VAL A 98 13.09 6.69 8.36
C VAL A 98 11.63 7.13 8.26
N ALA A 99 10.75 6.28 7.73
CA ALA A 99 9.34 6.59 7.57
C ALA A 99 8.63 6.81 8.92
N GLN A 100 8.90 5.96 9.92
CA GLN A 100 8.40 6.15 11.28
C GLN A 100 8.83 7.49 11.88
N LYS A 101 10.11 7.88 11.71
CA LYS A 101 10.60 9.19 12.14
C LYS A 101 9.90 10.34 11.42
N GLN A 102 9.70 10.25 10.10
CA GLN A 102 8.99 11.28 9.33
C GLN A 102 7.51 11.41 9.71
N ARG A 103 6.90 10.30 10.13
CA ARG A 103 5.54 10.25 10.67
C ARG A 103 5.47 10.86 12.07
N ALA A 104 6.43 10.53 12.94
CA ALA A 104 6.51 11.05 14.31
C ALA A 104 6.76 12.58 14.36
N VAL A 105 7.65 13.10 13.52
CA VAL A 105 7.90 14.56 13.40
C VAL A 105 6.65 15.31 12.96
N ALA A 106 5.75 14.65 12.22
CA ALA A 106 4.49 15.24 11.81
C ALA A 106 3.40 15.19 12.90
N SER A 107 3.57 14.35 13.93
CA SER A 107 2.66 14.24 15.08
C SER A 107 3.01 15.14 16.26
N THR A 108 4.28 15.57 16.43
CA THR A 108 4.67 16.50 17.52
C THR A 108 4.02 17.88 17.41
N SER A 109 3.44 18.20 16.26
CA SER A 109 2.52 19.33 16.03
C SER A 109 1.11 18.99 16.54
N ILE A 110 0.92 18.86 17.86
CA ILE A 110 -0.40 18.81 18.57
C ILE A 110 -1.35 17.64 18.21
N ASN A 111 -1.01 16.69 17.32
CA ASN A 111 -1.96 15.67 16.86
C ASN A 111 -1.40 14.24 16.87
N GLU A 112 -2.23 13.31 17.34
CA GLU A 112 -2.10 11.86 17.15
C GLU A 112 -2.33 11.51 15.66
N ARG A 113 -1.40 11.92 14.80
CA ARG A 113 -1.50 11.83 13.34
C ARG A 113 -1.39 10.40 12.82
N SER A 114 -0.78 9.49 13.59
CA SER A 114 -0.58 8.08 13.21
C SER A 114 -1.88 7.30 13.07
N SER A 115 -2.92 7.60 13.86
CA SER A 115 -4.25 6.98 13.69
C SER A 115 -5.06 7.60 12.55
N ARG A 116 -4.59 8.73 12.00
CA ARG A 116 -5.33 9.61 11.09
C ARG A 116 -4.78 9.69 9.67
N SER A 117 -3.72 8.94 9.37
CA SER A 117 -3.19 8.81 8.01
C SER A 117 -3.14 7.35 7.58
N HIS A 118 -3.36 7.11 6.29
CA HIS A 118 -3.13 5.79 5.68
C HIS A 118 -1.68 5.70 5.27
N SER A 119 -0.97 4.66 5.66
CA SER A 119 0.40 4.43 5.22
C SER A 119 0.45 3.31 4.20
N VAL A 120 1.20 3.51 3.12
CA VAL A 120 1.29 2.58 2.00
C VAL A 120 2.75 2.30 1.70
N PHE A 121 3.19 1.10 2.07
CA PHE A 121 4.50 0.58 1.71
C PHE A 121 4.36 -0.25 0.42
N GLN A 122 5.23 -0.01 -0.55
CA GLN A 122 5.28 -0.79 -1.79
C GLN A 122 6.67 -1.37 -1.99
N LEU A 123 6.71 -2.66 -2.33
CA LEU A 123 7.92 -3.37 -2.73
C LEU A 123 7.69 -3.99 -4.10
N LYS A 124 8.36 -3.43 -5.10
CA LYS A 124 8.35 -3.93 -6.47
C LYS A 124 9.51 -4.90 -6.66
N LEU A 125 9.21 -6.06 -7.26
CA LEU A 125 10.16 -7.11 -7.58
C LEU A 125 10.16 -7.35 -9.09
N ILE A 126 11.34 -7.25 -9.69
CA ILE A 126 11.57 -7.53 -11.12
C ILE A 126 12.56 -8.67 -11.20
N GLY A 127 12.09 -9.84 -11.64
CA GLY A 127 12.89 -11.05 -11.75
C GLY A 127 13.19 -11.40 -13.20
N GLU A 128 14.41 -11.85 -13.44
CA GLU A 128 14.86 -12.39 -14.73
C GLU A 128 15.54 -13.74 -14.49
N ASN A 129 15.16 -14.75 -15.26
CA ASN A 129 15.81 -16.06 -15.23
C ASN A 129 16.87 -16.14 -16.32
N MET A 130 18.13 -16.23 -15.90
CA MET A 130 19.28 -16.27 -16.81
C MET A 130 19.37 -17.55 -17.65
N LYS A 131 18.67 -18.63 -17.25
CA LYS A 131 18.64 -19.92 -17.97
C LYS A 131 17.50 -19.98 -18.98
N THR A 132 16.31 -19.48 -18.62
CA THR A 132 15.09 -19.59 -19.45
C THR A 132 14.73 -18.31 -20.20
N THR A 133 15.44 -17.20 -19.95
CA THR A 133 15.15 -15.83 -20.45
C THR A 133 13.73 -15.35 -20.13
N GLU A 134 13.11 -15.95 -19.11
CA GLU A 134 11.82 -15.55 -18.59
C GLU A 134 11.97 -14.36 -17.64
N THR A 135 11.03 -13.42 -17.75
CA THR A 135 10.93 -12.27 -16.84
C THR A 135 9.60 -12.32 -16.11
N CYS A 136 9.61 -11.88 -14.85
CA CYS A 136 8.42 -11.69 -14.04
C CYS A 136 8.49 -10.38 -13.29
N GLU A 137 7.34 -9.74 -13.11
CA GLU A 137 7.19 -8.49 -12.37
C GLU A 137 6.06 -8.68 -11.36
N GLY A 138 6.27 -8.24 -10.13
CA GLY A 138 5.25 -8.26 -9.08
C GLY A 138 5.43 -7.12 -8.11
N THR A 139 4.33 -6.57 -7.61
CA THR A 139 4.35 -5.51 -6.60
C THR A 139 3.59 -5.95 -5.38
N LEU A 140 4.27 -6.01 -4.24
CA LEU A 140 3.65 -6.15 -2.93
C LEU A 140 3.26 -4.75 -2.43
N THR A 141 1.98 -4.55 -2.14
CA THR A 141 1.49 -3.32 -1.50
C THR A 141 0.95 -3.67 -0.12
N MET A 142 1.52 -3.07 0.92
CA MET A 142 1.08 -3.22 2.31
C MET A 142 0.51 -1.89 2.80
N VAL A 143 -0.76 -1.93 3.20
CA VAL A 143 -1.52 -0.74 3.57
C VAL A 143 -1.87 -0.82 5.05
N ASP A 144 -1.52 0.22 5.79
CA ASP A 144 -1.96 0.47 7.16
C ASP A 144 -3.02 1.57 7.11
N LEU A 145 -4.28 1.19 7.31
CA LEU A 145 -5.40 2.12 7.19
C LEU A 145 -5.55 2.96 8.47
N ALA A 146 -5.96 4.22 8.29
CA ALA A 146 -6.39 5.07 9.40
C ALA A 146 -7.60 4.46 10.13
N GLY A 147 -7.81 4.90 11.37
CA GLY A 147 -8.94 4.47 12.18
C GLY A 147 -10.29 4.81 11.55
N SER A 148 -11.29 3.97 11.82
CA SER A 148 -12.65 4.11 11.31
C SER A 148 -13.59 4.86 12.24
N GLU A 149 -13.06 5.53 13.27
CA GLU A 149 -13.86 6.14 14.32
C GLU A 149 -14.82 7.21 13.79
N ARG A 150 -16.02 7.23 14.39
CA ARG A 150 -17.10 8.11 13.95
C ARG A 150 -16.92 9.54 14.44
N LEU A 151 -17.27 10.46 13.54
CA LEU A 151 -17.34 11.92 13.79
C LEU A 151 -18.18 12.32 15.02
N LYS A 152 -19.20 11.53 15.37
CA LYS A 152 -20.11 11.85 16.48
C LYS A 152 -19.45 11.73 17.85
N ASP A 153 -18.41 10.91 17.95
CA ASP A 153 -17.73 10.64 19.22
C ASP A 153 -16.49 11.54 19.40
N SER A 154 -16.08 12.25 18.34
CA SER A 154 -14.83 13.01 18.34
C SER A 154 -14.95 14.47 18.80
N GLY A 155 -16.18 14.99 18.96
CA GLY A 155 -16.44 16.38 19.40
C GLY A 155 -15.69 17.45 18.60
N SER A 156 -15.32 17.16 17.35
CA SER A 156 -14.34 17.95 16.59
C SER A 156 -14.99 19.13 15.87
N GLU A 157 -14.44 20.34 16.06
CA GLU A 157 -14.86 21.56 15.36
C GLU A 157 -13.80 22.07 14.37
N GLY A 158 -14.24 22.87 13.39
CA GLY A 158 -13.35 23.55 12.45
C GLY A 158 -12.47 22.60 11.61
N ALA A 159 -11.16 22.87 11.54
CA ALA A 159 -10.22 22.11 10.72
C ALA A 159 -10.16 20.61 11.07
N ARG A 160 -10.39 20.27 12.35
CA ARG A 160 -10.37 18.88 12.84
C ARG A 160 -11.60 18.09 12.38
N LEU A 161 -12.74 18.77 12.17
CA LEU A 161 -13.92 18.17 11.57
C LEU A 161 -13.64 17.81 10.11
N THR A 162 -13.06 18.74 9.33
CA THR A 162 -12.70 18.51 7.92
C THR A 162 -11.70 17.36 7.76
N GLU A 163 -10.69 17.31 8.64
CA GLU A 163 -9.72 16.21 8.69
C GLU A 163 -10.42 14.86 8.92
N THR A 164 -11.25 14.77 9.96
CA THR A 164 -11.99 13.54 10.30
C THR A 164 -12.96 13.14 9.18
N GLN A 165 -13.56 14.11 8.49
CA GLN A 165 -14.40 13.85 7.31
C GLN A 165 -13.58 13.26 6.16
N ASN A 166 -12.39 13.78 5.89
CA ASN A 166 -11.54 13.27 4.81
C ASN A 166 -10.97 11.87 5.10
N ILE A 167 -10.62 11.59 6.35
CA ILE A 167 -10.23 10.24 6.78
C ILE A 167 -11.38 9.27 6.54
N ASN A 168 -12.58 9.58 7.06
CA ASN A 168 -13.75 8.72 6.87
C ASN A 168 -14.21 8.64 5.41
N LYS A 169 -13.99 9.68 4.61
CA LYS A 169 -14.26 9.68 3.16
C LYS A 169 -13.43 8.62 2.44
N SER A 170 -12.14 8.52 2.73
CA SER A 170 -11.27 7.53 2.09
C SER A 170 -11.69 6.08 2.40
N LEU A 171 -12.02 5.77 3.65
CA LEU A 171 -12.52 4.45 4.07
C LEU A 171 -13.91 4.13 3.51
N SER A 172 -14.81 5.11 3.49
CA SER A 172 -16.15 4.95 2.91
C SER A 172 -16.07 4.67 1.40
N ASN A 173 -15.21 5.40 0.68
CA ASN A 173 -14.98 5.18 -0.74
C ASN A 173 -14.30 3.84 -1.02
N LEU A 174 -13.39 3.37 -0.15
CA LEU A 174 -12.84 2.02 -0.24
C LEU A 174 -13.97 0.98 -0.21
N GLY A 175 -14.94 1.15 0.69
CA GLY A 175 -16.10 0.27 0.72
C GLY A 175 -17.01 0.38 -0.49
N HIS A 176 -17.24 1.59 -1.02
CA HIS A 176 -18.00 1.77 -2.26
C HIS A 176 -17.32 1.09 -3.46
N VAL A 177 -16.00 1.19 -3.58
CA VAL A 177 -15.23 0.52 -4.65
C VAL A 177 -15.37 -0.99 -4.56
N ILE A 178 -15.18 -1.57 -3.37
CA ILE A 178 -15.30 -3.03 -3.18
C ILE A 178 -16.73 -3.51 -3.47
N MET A 179 -17.74 -2.77 -3.02
CA MET A 179 -19.14 -3.11 -3.33
C MET A 179 -19.43 -3.02 -4.84
N ALA A 180 -18.98 -1.96 -5.50
CA ALA A 180 -19.15 -1.80 -6.94
C ALA A 180 -18.47 -2.92 -7.74
N LEU A 181 -17.28 -3.36 -7.29
CA LEU A 181 -16.57 -4.50 -7.85
C LEU A 181 -17.32 -5.81 -7.67
N GLY A 182 -17.79 -6.10 -6.45
CA GLY A 182 -18.56 -7.31 -6.15
C GLY A 182 -19.87 -7.38 -6.94
N GLN A 183 -20.49 -6.23 -7.21
CA GLN A 183 -21.70 -6.10 -8.02
C GLN A 183 -21.43 -6.03 -9.54
N LYS A 184 -20.16 -6.06 -9.96
CA LYS A 184 -19.75 -5.93 -11.37
C LYS A 184 -20.34 -4.70 -12.07
N GLN A 185 -20.39 -3.58 -11.36
CA GLN A 185 -20.85 -2.32 -11.94
C GLN A 185 -19.96 -1.89 -13.10
N SER A 186 -20.54 -1.22 -14.11
CA SER A 186 -19.79 -0.73 -15.28
C SER A 186 -18.78 0.36 -14.93
N HIS A 187 -19.10 1.18 -13.92
CA HIS A 187 -18.25 2.26 -13.45
C HIS A 187 -17.85 2.01 -11.99
N ILE A 188 -16.54 1.90 -11.74
CA ILE A 188 -15.98 1.73 -10.40
C ILE A 188 -15.37 3.08 -9.93
N PRO A 189 -15.79 3.63 -8.78
CA PRO A 189 -15.43 4.98 -8.37
C PRO A 189 -14.03 5.10 -7.72
N TYR A 190 -12.99 4.56 -8.36
CA TYR A 190 -11.61 4.59 -7.84
C TYR A 190 -11.12 6.00 -7.56
N ARG A 191 -11.54 7.00 -8.36
CA ARG A 191 -11.08 8.39 -8.26
C ARG A 191 -11.70 9.18 -7.12
N ASN A 192 -12.66 8.64 -6.37
CA ASN A 192 -13.34 9.36 -5.29
C ASN A 192 -12.46 9.63 -4.07
N SER A 193 -11.35 8.89 -3.92
CA SER A 193 -10.29 9.17 -2.95
C SER A 193 -8.91 8.83 -3.51
N LYS A 194 -7.86 9.47 -3.03
CA LYS A 194 -6.47 9.12 -3.39
C LYS A 194 -6.13 7.69 -2.99
N LEU A 195 -6.64 7.21 -1.86
CA LEU A 195 -6.46 5.83 -1.40
C LEU A 195 -7.01 4.82 -2.41
N THR A 196 -8.28 4.96 -2.80
CA THR A 196 -8.91 4.05 -3.77
C THR A 196 -8.29 4.14 -5.16
N HIS A 197 -7.79 5.31 -5.54
CA HIS A 197 -7.13 5.49 -6.83
C HIS A 197 -5.76 4.80 -6.85
N LEU A 198 -5.01 4.88 -5.74
CA LEU A 198 -3.72 4.20 -5.59
C LEU A 198 -3.88 2.68 -5.52
N LEU A 199 -4.96 2.20 -4.91
CA LEU A 199 -5.26 0.77 -4.78
C LEU A 199 -6.03 0.19 -5.96
N GLN A 200 -6.23 0.94 -7.04
CA GLN A 200 -6.98 0.49 -8.21
C GLN A 200 -6.42 -0.83 -8.78
N SER A 201 -5.10 -0.94 -8.90
CA SER A 201 -4.43 -2.17 -9.35
C SER A 201 -4.61 -3.34 -8.39
N SER A 202 -4.69 -3.06 -7.08
CA SER A 202 -4.81 -4.06 -6.02
C SER A 202 -6.24 -4.56 -5.84
N LEU A 203 -7.25 -3.70 -6.06
CA LEU A 203 -8.65 -4.01 -5.79
C LEU A 203 -9.42 -4.53 -6.99
N GLY A 204 -9.12 -4.10 -8.21
CA GLY A 204 -9.81 -4.57 -9.42
C GLY A 204 -8.89 -5.04 -10.53
N GLY A 205 -7.59 -5.02 -10.30
CA GLY A 205 -6.59 -5.53 -11.24
C GLY A 205 -6.24 -7.00 -10.99
N ASN A 206 -5.19 -7.43 -11.68
CA ASN A 206 -4.60 -8.74 -11.52
C ASN A 206 -3.79 -8.83 -10.20
N SER A 207 -4.48 -8.94 -9.07
CA SER A 207 -3.87 -8.89 -7.74
C SER A 207 -4.44 -9.96 -6.80
N LYS A 208 -3.64 -10.36 -5.80
CA LYS A 208 -4.10 -11.11 -4.64
C LYS A 208 -4.18 -10.16 -3.46
N THR A 209 -5.37 -10.02 -2.89
CA THR A 209 -5.63 -9.06 -1.81
C THR A 209 -6.07 -9.80 -0.55
N LEU A 210 -5.38 -9.53 0.55
CA LEU A 210 -5.70 -10.02 1.88
C LEU A 210 -6.00 -8.82 2.78
N MET A 211 -7.15 -8.86 3.45
CA MET A 211 -7.55 -7.84 4.42
C MET A 211 -7.47 -8.41 5.83
N PHE A 212 -6.72 -7.75 6.71
CA PHE A 212 -6.77 -8.00 8.14
C PHE A 212 -7.81 -7.07 8.78
N VAL A 213 -8.63 -7.62 9.68
CA VAL A 213 -9.61 -6.84 10.45
C VAL A 213 -9.26 -6.94 11.91
N ASN A 214 -8.77 -5.84 12.46
CA ASN A 214 -8.43 -5.72 13.87
C ASN A 214 -9.63 -5.16 14.64
N ILE A 215 -10.03 -5.85 15.71
CA ILE A 215 -11.15 -5.47 16.56
C ILE A 215 -10.69 -5.31 18.01
N SER A 216 -11.33 -4.42 18.75
CA SER A 216 -11.12 -4.27 20.18
C SER A 216 -12.07 -5.21 20.94
N PRO A 217 -11.61 -5.91 21.98
CA PRO A 217 -12.48 -6.74 22.82
C PRO A 217 -13.32 -5.92 23.81
N LEU A 218 -13.12 -4.60 23.90
CA LEU A 218 -13.79 -3.73 24.86
C LEU A 218 -15.26 -3.49 24.48
N GLU A 219 -16.15 -3.54 25.47
CA GLU A 219 -17.58 -3.30 25.29
C GLU A 219 -17.88 -1.90 24.75
N THR A 220 -17.08 -0.89 25.15
CA THR A 220 -17.18 0.49 24.64
C THR A 220 -16.95 0.59 23.13
N CYS A 221 -16.29 -0.40 22.51
CA CYS A 221 -16.02 -0.47 21.08
C CYS A 221 -17.04 -1.33 20.32
N TYR A 222 -18.14 -1.75 20.93
CA TYR A 222 -19.11 -2.68 20.32
C TYR A 222 -19.68 -2.17 18.99
N SER A 223 -20.06 -0.89 18.93
CA SER A 223 -20.62 -0.27 17.72
C SER A 223 -19.64 -0.28 16.54
N GLU A 224 -18.39 0.08 16.79
CA GLU A 224 -17.30 0.09 15.79
C GLU A 224 -16.92 -1.32 15.37
N THR A 225 -16.84 -2.25 16.32
CA THR A 225 -16.59 -3.68 16.06
C THR A 225 -17.67 -4.25 15.14
N MET A 226 -18.95 -3.97 15.41
CA MET A 226 -20.03 -4.44 14.54
C MET A 226 -19.98 -3.79 13.14
N SER A 227 -19.60 -2.52 13.06
CA SER A 227 -19.42 -1.82 11.78
C SER A 227 -18.32 -2.44 10.94
N VAL A 228 -17.14 -2.67 11.51
CA VAL A 228 -15.99 -3.21 10.77
C VAL A 228 -16.20 -4.68 10.39
N LEU A 229 -16.86 -5.49 11.24
CA LEU A 229 -17.19 -6.87 10.89
C LEU A 229 -18.19 -6.96 9.73
N ARG A 230 -19.24 -6.12 9.73
CA ARG A 230 -20.18 -6.04 8.59
C ARG A 230 -19.47 -5.61 7.31
N PHE A 231 -18.52 -4.68 7.42
CA PHE A 231 -17.70 -4.27 6.30
C PHE A 231 -16.85 -5.44 5.79
N ALA A 232 -16.14 -6.14 6.67
CA ALA A 232 -15.33 -7.32 6.35
C ALA A 232 -16.15 -8.41 5.64
N THR A 233 -17.37 -8.67 6.10
CA THR A 233 -18.29 -9.61 5.45
C THR A 233 -18.59 -9.19 4.01
N LYS A 234 -18.80 -7.91 3.73
CA LYS A 234 -19.01 -7.43 2.36
C LYS A 234 -17.76 -7.60 1.49
N VAL A 235 -16.59 -7.31 2.04
CA VAL A 235 -15.31 -7.51 1.35
C VAL A 235 -15.10 -8.98 1.00
N ASN A 236 -15.35 -9.89 1.94
CA ASN A 236 -15.19 -11.33 1.72
C ASN A 236 -16.11 -11.90 0.63
N HIS A 237 -17.30 -11.32 0.43
CA HIS A 237 -18.21 -11.72 -0.65
C HIS A 237 -17.83 -11.13 -2.02
N CYS A 238 -16.89 -10.19 -2.08
CA CYS A 238 -16.45 -9.59 -3.33
C CYS A 238 -15.46 -10.50 -4.06
N ASN A 239 -15.91 -11.16 -5.12
CA ASN A 239 -15.03 -11.96 -5.98
C ASN A 239 -14.43 -11.09 -7.10
N ILE A 240 -13.15 -10.75 -6.96
CA ILE A 240 -12.39 -9.91 -7.90
C ILE A 240 -11.78 -10.75 -9.05
N GLY A 241 -11.95 -12.08 -9.01
CA GLY A 241 -11.36 -13.01 -9.97
C GLY A 241 -10.05 -13.63 -9.46
N THR A 242 -9.47 -14.52 -10.26
CA THR A 242 -8.21 -15.21 -9.90
C THR A 242 -7.02 -14.47 -10.48
N ALA A 243 -6.04 -14.16 -9.63
CA ALA A 243 -4.79 -13.55 -10.08
C ALA A 243 -3.98 -14.52 -10.97
N ILE A 244 -3.59 -14.04 -12.14
CA ILE A 244 -2.84 -14.74 -13.17
C ILE A 244 -1.36 -14.35 -13.09
N LYS A 245 -0.46 -15.33 -13.12
CA LYS A 245 0.99 -15.08 -13.17
C LYS A 245 1.35 -14.46 -14.53
N GLN A 246 1.95 -13.27 -14.53
CA GLN A 246 2.48 -12.65 -15.75
C GLN A 246 3.94 -13.05 -15.94
N LEU A 247 4.17 -14.07 -16.77
CA LEU A 247 5.50 -14.42 -17.29
C LEU A 247 5.64 -13.86 -18.70
N ARG A 248 6.74 -13.17 -18.97
CA ARG A 248 7.09 -12.70 -20.32
C ARG A 248 8.40 -13.35 -20.73
N LYS A 249 8.44 -13.91 -21.93
CA LYS A 249 9.72 -14.34 -22.53
C LYS A 249 10.33 -13.16 -23.25
N HIS A 250 11.62 -12.92 -23.04
CA HIS A 250 12.35 -11.95 -23.84
C HIS A 250 12.43 -12.48 -25.28
N GLN A 251 11.76 -11.84 -26.23
CA GLN A 251 11.99 -12.10 -27.66
C GLN A 251 13.35 -11.47 -27.99
N ARG A 252 14.32 -12.30 -28.42
CA ARG A 252 15.56 -11.81 -29.03
C ARG A 252 15.22 -11.21 -30.41
N GLU A 253 14.71 -9.99 -30.42
CA GLU A 253 14.77 -9.10 -31.58
C GLU A 253 15.54 -7.87 -31.11
N ASP A 254 16.43 -7.33 -31.96
CA ASP A 254 17.34 -6.19 -31.72
C ASP A 254 18.81 -6.49 -31.35
N LEU A 255 19.44 -7.49 -31.99
CA LEU A 255 20.90 -7.52 -32.17
C LEU A 255 21.34 -7.83 -33.62
N ALA A 256 20.46 -7.64 -34.61
CA ALA A 256 20.75 -7.88 -36.03
C ALA A 256 20.67 -6.62 -36.92
N SER A 257 20.76 -5.43 -36.34
CA SER A 257 20.83 -4.18 -37.11
C SER A 257 21.57 -3.10 -36.35
N LEU A 258 22.91 -3.18 -36.39
CA LEU A 258 23.87 -2.08 -36.59
C LEU A 258 25.29 -2.65 -36.69
#